data_AF-A0A2S2PQV5-F1
#
_entry.id   AF-A0A2S2PQV5-F1
#
_cell.length_a   1.000
_cell.length_b   1.000
_cell.length_c   1.000
_cell.angle_alpha   90.00
_cell.angle_beta   90.00
_cell.angle_gamma   90.00
#
_symmetry.space_group_name_H-M   'P 1'
#
loop_
_entity.id
_entity.type
_entity.pdbx_description
1 polymer ?
#
loop_
_entity_poly.entity_id
_entity_poly.type
_entity_poly.pdbx_seq_one_letter_code
_entity_poly.pdbx_strand_id
1 'polypeptide(L)'
;MTTFIKILIVTFYCSVATLYFEPVGSERILAIGAIGGKSHWNFMEGILRALTEHGHKITVLTPFPTGDRGNYTEIDVSKEIRTLLRLDIDQLNKELISHFDLINFVNDYSRNSCKILYENNFIKNILTDSRSNFDVIFIELMASECVSYLSAKLDIPLIYVTPPPLISYLERSVLGHYPNPAVVSHVLANHSIPRTMFERFTNTVLLFYTLFLLQYKSWYARITDTEAFDQIEPIKPSIIFSNAHFITDAPRPILPSMIQVGGIHLSPPKKIPDVLSWQYLQYQYILETT
;
A
#
# COMPACT_ATOMS: atom_id res chain seq x y z
N MET A 1 -35.67 47.57 15.25
CA MET A 1 -34.24 47.69 15.64
C MET A 1 -33.65 46.34 16.05
N THR A 2 -34.31 45.59 16.95
CA THR A 2 -33.85 44.27 17.43
C THR A 2 -33.71 43.19 16.35
N THR A 3 -34.61 43.14 15.37
CA THR A 3 -34.53 42.16 14.25
C THR A 3 -33.33 42.41 13.34
N PHE A 4 -33.03 43.69 13.06
CA PHE A 4 -31.91 44.09 12.22
C PHE A 4 -30.56 43.74 12.86
N ILE A 5 -30.43 43.94 14.18
CA ILE A 5 -29.24 43.56 14.95
C ILE A 5 -29.05 42.04 14.95
N LYS A 6 -30.12 41.25 15.09
CA LYS A 6 -30.03 39.78 15.00
C LYS A 6 -29.55 39.29 13.64
N ILE A 7 -30.04 39.90 12.55
CA ILE A 7 -29.60 39.57 11.19
C ILE A 7 -28.10 39.86 11.03
N LEU A 8 -27.65 41.04 11.46
CA LEU A 8 -26.24 41.42 11.44
C LEU A 8 -25.33 40.43 12.19
N ILE A 9 -25.76 40.01 13.39
CA ILE A 9 -25.02 39.05 14.21
C ILE A 9 -24.93 37.70 13.49
N VAL A 10 -26.04 37.18 12.94
CA VAL A 10 -26.05 35.91 12.21
C VAL A 10 -25.17 35.98 10.96
N THR A 11 -25.26 37.06 10.17
CA THR A 11 -24.40 37.23 9.00
C THR A 11 -22.93 37.33 9.36
N PHE A 12 -22.59 37.99 10.48
CA PHE A 12 -21.22 38.06 10.99
C PHE A 12 -20.71 36.66 11.35
N TYR A 13 -21.45 35.90 12.15
CA TYR A 13 -21.07 34.53 12.50
C TYR A 13 -20.97 33.59 11.29
N CYS A 14 -21.88 33.67 10.32
CA CYS A 14 -21.78 32.89 9.08
C CYS A 14 -20.56 33.29 8.24
N SER A 15 -20.26 34.57 8.10
CA SER A 15 -19.09 35.04 7.35
C SER A 15 -17.76 34.66 8.01
N VAL A 16 -17.71 34.73 9.35
CA VAL A 16 -16.58 34.26 10.15
C VAL A 16 -16.44 32.74 10.00
N ALA A 17 -17.54 31.98 10.06
CA ALA A 17 -17.51 30.54 9.83
C ALA A 17 -16.98 30.18 8.43
N THR A 18 -17.38 30.90 7.37
CA THR A 18 -16.86 30.66 6.01
C THR A 18 -15.38 30.98 5.84
N LEU A 19 -14.80 31.85 6.68
CA LEU A 19 -13.36 32.09 6.71
C LEU A 19 -12.57 30.95 7.39
N TYR A 20 -13.25 30.13 8.21
CA TYR A 20 -12.66 28.94 8.84
C TYR A 20 -12.84 27.66 8.02
N PHE A 21 -13.74 27.67 7.03
CA PHE A 21 -13.84 26.58 6.05
C PHE A 21 -12.92 26.91 4.87
N GLU A 22 -11.65 26.49 4.95
CA GLU A 22 -10.85 26.41 3.74
C GLU A 22 -11.57 25.45 2.77
N PRO A 23 -11.79 25.84 1.50
CA PRO A 23 -12.28 24.90 0.50
C PRO A 23 -11.32 23.72 0.47
N VAL A 24 -11.84 22.49 0.53
CA VAL A 24 -11.02 21.27 0.47
C VAL A 24 -10.12 21.38 -0.76
N GLY A 25 -8.81 21.47 -0.51
CA GLY A 25 -7.82 21.60 -1.56
C GLY A 25 -7.84 20.38 -2.47
N SER A 26 -7.83 20.60 -3.78
CA SER A 26 -7.62 19.55 -4.77
C SER A 26 -6.12 19.26 -4.87
N GLU A 27 -5.61 18.44 -3.96
CA GLU A 27 -4.21 17.96 -4.02
C GLU A 27 -3.90 17.19 -5.32
N ARG A 28 -2.65 17.29 -5.77
CA ARG A 28 -2.10 16.53 -6.89
C ARG A 28 -1.27 15.36 -6.34
N ILE A 29 -1.75 14.16 -6.60
CA ILE A 29 -1.26 12.92 -6.01
C ILE A 29 -0.52 12.13 -7.08
N LEU A 30 0.72 11.75 -6.79
CA LEU A 30 1.44 10.75 -7.57
C LEU A 30 1.32 9.39 -6.88
N ALA A 31 0.71 8.41 -7.53
CA ALA A 31 0.59 7.06 -7.00
C ALA A 31 1.47 6.07 -7.76
N ILE A 32 2.14 5.16 -7.05
CA ILE A 32 3.04 4.16 -7.62
C ILE A 32 2.53 2.76 -7.27
N GLY A 33 1.89 2.10 -8.24
CA GLY A 33 1.56 0.67 -8.21
C GLY A 33 2.74 -0.14 -8.74
N ALA A 34 3.68 -0.50 -7.88
CA ALA A 34 4.90 -1.23 -8.29
C ALA A 34 4.77 -2.75 -8.21
N ILE A 35 3.63 -3.28 -7.73
CA ILE A 35 3.39 -4.73 -7.60
C ILE A 35 2.39 -5.20 -8.67
N GLY A 36 2.81 -6.16 -9.50
CA GLY A 36 2.00 -6.81 -10.53
C GLY A 36 0.97 -7.80 -10.00
N GLY A 37 0.39 -7.60 -8.81
CA GLY A 37 -0.66 -8.42 -8.23
C GLY A 37 -2.03 -7.75 -8.32
N LYS A 38 -3.05 -8.42 -8.87
CA LYS A 38 -4.38 -7.79 -9.03
C LYS A 38 -5.03 -7.44 -7.70
N SER A 39 -4.87 -8.27 -6.68
CA SER A 39 -5.36 -8.00 -5.33
C SER A 39 -4.73 -6.73 -4.74
N HIS A 40 -3.42 -6.57 -4.94
CA HIS A 40 -2.67 -5.39 -4.55
C HIS A 40 -3.20 -4.13 -5.25
N TRP A 41 -3.36 -4.22 -6.57
CA TRP A 41 -3.91 -3.12 -7.35
C TRP A 41 -5.35 -2.77 -6.98
N ASN A 42 -6.23 -3.75 -6.78
CA ASN A 42 -7.62 -3.49 -6.40
C ASN A 42 -7.71 -2.69 -5.10
N PHE A 43 -6.83 -2.97 -4.12
CA PHE A 43 -6.76 -2.20 -2.88
C PHE A 43 -6.30 -0.76 -3.11
N MET A 44 -5.19 -0.57 -3.83
CA MET A 44 -4.70 0.76 -4.21
C MET A 44 -5.77 1.55 -4.99
N GLU A 45 -6.37 0.94 -6.00
CA GLU A 45 -7.43 1.52 -6.82
C GLU A 45 -8.64 1.95 -5.98
N GLY A 46 -9.02 1.18 -4.96
CA GLY A 46 -10.09 1.57 -4.02
C GLY A 46 -9.81 2.88 -3.29
N ILE A 47 -8.56 3.08 -2.85
CA ILE A 47 -8.11 4.32 -2.21
C ILE A 47 -8.08 5.47 -3.22
N LEU A 48 -7.46 5.27 -4.38
CA LEU A 48 -7.34 6.31 -5.41
C LEU A 48 -8.70 6.73 -5.97
N ARG A 49 -9.65 5.80 -6.09
CA ARG A 49 -11.03 6.10 -6.47
C ARG A 49 -11.67 7.04 -5.46
N ALA A 50 -11.61 6.72 -4.17
CA ALA A 50 -12.16 7.57 -3.12
C ALA A 50 -11.54 8.98 -3.15
N LEU A 51 -10.22 9.09 -3.34
CA LEU A 51 -9.54 10.38 -3.45
C LEU A 51 -9.99 11.19 -4.68
N THR A 52 -10.14 10.52 -5.83
CA THR A 52 -10.62 11.16 -7.06
C THR A 52 -12.06 11.65 -6.92
N GLU A 53 -12.94 10.86 -6.28
CA GLU A 53 -14.33 11.23 -5.99
C GLU A 53 -14.45 12.47 -5.07
N HIS A 54 -13.44 12.70 -4.23
CA HIS A 54 -13.33 13.88 -3.38
C HIS A 54 -12.59 15.06 -4.05
N GLY A 55 -12.34 14.99 -5.35
CA GLY A 55 -11.85 16.10 -6.16
C GLY A 55 -10.33 16.18 -6.32
N HIS A 56 -9.55 15.26 -5.72
CA HIS A 56 -8.10 15.22 -5.91
C HIS A 56 -7.72 14.84 -7.35
N LYS A 57 -6.55 15.31 -7.80
CA LYS A 57 -5.97 14.97 -9.11
C LYS A 57 -4.95 13.87 -8.92
N ILE A 58 -5.10 12.76 -9.63
CA ILE A 58 -4.26 11.58 -9.48
C ILE A 58 -3.52 11.33 -10.79
N THR A 59 -2.21 11.16 -10.69
CA THR A 59 -1.41 10.51 -11.73
C THR A 59 -0.85 9.23 -11.14
N VAL A 60 -1.08 8.08 -11.78
CA VAL A 60 -0.69 6.79 -11.24
C VAL A 60 0.13 5.99 -12.24
N LEU A 61 1.21 5.37 -11.77
CA LEU A 61 1.91 4.33 -12.50
C LEU A 61 1.28 2.99 -12.15
N THR A 62 0.80 2.25 -13.15
CA THR A 62 0.08 0.99 -12.90
C THR A 62 0.38 -0.11 -13.92
N PRO A 63 0.57 -1.36 -13.47
CA PRO A 63 0.62 -2.52 -14.35
C PRO A 63 -0.77 -3.02 -14.78
N PHE A 64 -1.84 -2.39 -14.30
CA PHE A 64 -3.23 -2.76 -14.61
C PHE A 64 -4.02 -1.55 -15.11
N PRO A 65 -3.66 -0.97 -16.27
CA PRO A 65 -4.35 0.19 -16.80
C PRO A 65 -5.82 -0.14 -17.12
N THR A 66 -6.69 0.81 -16.79
CA THR A 66 -8.13 0.82 -17.06
C THR A 66 -8.55 2.00 -17.94
N GLY A 67 -7.64 2.95 -18.17
CA GLY A 67 -7.84 4.16 -18.96
C GLY A 67 -8.05 5.42 -18.10
N ASP A 68 -7.64 6.55 -18.68
CA ASP A 68 -7.78 7.88 -18.10
C ASP A 68 -9.25 8.27 -17.90
N ARG A 69 -9.53 9.02 -16.84
CA ARG A 69 -10.89 9.47 -16.51
C ARG A 69 -10.89 10.70 -15.60
N GLY A 70 -11.54 11.79 -16.02
CA GLY A 70 -11.71 12.99 -15.20
C GLY A 70 -10.38 13.50 -14.62
N ASN A 71 -10.25 13.50 -13.30
CA ASN A 71 -9.06 13.91 -12.56
C ASN A 71 -8.02 12.78 -12.35
N TYR A 72 -8.09 11.69 -13.11
CA TYR A 72 -7.26 10.49 -12.94
C TYR A 72 -6.56 10.13 -14.25
N THR A 73 -5.23 10.10 -14.21
CA THR A 73 -4.34 9.79 -15.35
C THR A 73 -3.50 8.57 -15.03
N GLU A 74 -3.41 7.63 -15.97
CA GLU A 74 -2.62 6.41 -15.83
C GLU A 74 -1.38 6.45 -16.73
N ILE A 75 -0.25 6.04 -16.15
CA ILE A 75 0.98 5.72 -16.85
C ILE A 75 1.11 4.20 -16.87
N ASP A 76 0.94 3.62 -18.05
CA ASP A 76 0.97 2.17 -18.26
C ASP A 76 2.39 1.63 -18.07
N VAL A 77 2.56 0.71 -17.10
CA VAL A 77 3.79 -0.06 -16.88
C VAL A 77 3.54 -1.57 -16.94
N SER A 78 2.46 -1.99 -17.59
CA SER A 78 2.00 -3.39 -17.68
C SER A 78 2.92 -4.31 -18.50
N LYS A 79 3.75 -3.72 -19.37
CA LYS A 79 4.72 -4.47 -20.19
C LYS A 79 6.06 -4.64 -19.48
N GLU A 80 6.38 -3.72 -18.59
CA GLU A 80 7.65 -3.66 -17.88
C GLU A 80 7.57 -4.43 -16.56
N ILE A 81 6.50 -4.24 -15.78
CA ILE A 81 6.31 -4.93 -14.50
C ILE A 81 5.72 -6.32 -14.75
N ARG A 82 6.43 -7.36 -14.29
CA ARG A 82 5.97 -8.74 -14.35
C ARG A 82 4.69 -8.91 -13.53
N THR A 83 3.58 -9.17 -14.22
CA THR A 83 2.29 -9.50 -13.59
C THR A 83 2.33 -10.92 -13.01
N LEU A 84 1.98 -11.05 -11.73
CA LEU A 84 1.99 -12.30 -10.99
C LEU A 84 0.74 -13.17 -11.24
N LEU A 85 -0.31 -12.62 -11.87
CA LEU A 85 -1.50 -13.37 -12.31
C LEU A 85 -1.19 -14.47 -13.33
N ARG A 86 -0.04 -14.37 -14.00
CA ARG A 86 0.39 -15.31 -15.06
C ARG A 86 1.40 -16.33 -14.56
N LEU A 87 1.64 -16.41 -13.25
CA LEU A 87 2.52 -17.44 -12.71
C LEU A 87 1.79 -18.78 -12.71
N ASP A 88 2.37 -19.74 -13.42
CA ASP A 88 1.98 -21.13 -13.33
C ASP A 88 2.12 -21.60 -11.86
N ILE A 89 1.14 -22.35 -11.37
CA ILE A 89 1.15 -22.93 -10.01
C ILE A 89 2.42 -23.77 -9.82
N ASP A 90 2.90 -24.45 -10.87
CA ASP A 90 4.15 -25.22 -10.81
C ASP A 90 5.39 -24.33 -10.70
N GLN A 91 5.34 -23.13 -11.28
CA GLN A 91 6.41 -22.15 -11.19
C GLN A 91 6.41 -21.47 -9.81
N LEU A 92 5.23 -21.18 -9.26
CA LEU A 92 5.05 -20.68 -7.90
C LEU A 92 5.53 -21.70 -6.86
N ASN A 93 5.18 -22.98 -7.04
CA ASN A 93 5.64 -24.05 -6.16
C ASN A 93 7.17 -24.25 -6.22
N LYS A 94 7.82 -24.01 -7.36
CA LYS A 94 9.28 -24.06 -7.50
C LYS A 94 9.98 -22.85 -6.88
N GLU A 95 9.36 -21.66 -6.97
CA GLU A 95 9.92 -20.42 -6.41
C GLU A 95 9.60 -20.24 -4.91
N LEU A 96 8.60 -20.93 -4.36
CA LEU A 96 8.11 -20.77 -2.97
C LEU A 96 8.20 -22.06 -2.12
N ILE A 97 9.21 -22.90 -2.36
CA ILE A 97 9.38 -24.20 -1.68
C ILE A 97 9.57 -24.03 -0.15
N SER A 98 10.22 -22.94 0.27
CA SER A 98 10.49 -22.66 1.68
C SER A 98 10.25 -21.19 2.05
N HIS A 99 10.16 -20.94 3.36
CA HIS A 99 10.13 -19.58 3.93
C HIS A 99 11.32 -18.71 3.46
N PHE A 100 12.48 -19.32 3.21
CA PHE A 100 13.69 -18.65 2.74
C PHE A 100 13.52 -18.19 1.30
N ASP A 101 13.01 -19.07 0.45
CA ASP A 101 12.79 -18.81 -0.98
C ASP A 101 11.75 -17.71 -1.16
N LEU A 102 10.68 -17.71 -0.35
CA LEU A 102 9.67 -16.66 -0.38
C LEU A 102 10.25 -15.27 -0.06
N ILE A 103 11.02 -15.13 1.02
CA ILE A 103 11.59 -13.81 1.38
C ILE A 103 12.62 -13.37 0.34
N ASN A 104 13.39 -14.30 -0.20
CA ASN A 104 14.32 -13.99 -1.29
C ASN A 104 13.57 -13.50 -2.53
N PHE A 105 12.57 -14.25 -2.97
CA PHE A 105 11.72 -13.93 -4.12
C PHE A 105 11.07 -12.55 -3.99
N VAL A 106 10.42 -12.25 -2.86
CA VAL A 106 9.73 -10.97 -2.68
C VAL A 106 10.72 -9.80 -2.63
N ASN A 107 11.90 -9.97 -2.03
CA ASN A 107 12.95 -8.94 -2.05
C ASN A 107 13.46 -8.71 -3.49
N ASP A 108 13.80 -9.78 -4.19
CA ASP A 108 14.39 -9.69 -5.54
C ASP A 108 13.36 -9.11 -6.53
N TYR A 109 12.09 -9.52 -6.43
CA TYR A 109 10.98 -8.92 -7.17
C TYR A 109 10.86 -7.43 -6.88
N SER A 110 10.94 -7.04 -5.60
CA SER A 110 10.85 -5.64 -5.19
C SER A 110 11.99 -4.80 -5.74
N ARG A 111 13.24 -5.29 -5.65
CA ARG A 111 14.40 -4.58 -6.21
C ARG A 111 14.34 -4.47 -7.73
N ASN A 112 13.95 -5.53 -8.42
CA ASN A 112 13.78 -5.51 -9.87
C ASN A 112 12.70 -4.51 -10.31
N SER A 113 11.58 -4.46 -9.57
CA SER A 113 10.51 -3.49 -9.83
C SER A 113 10.98 -2.05 -9.65
N CYS A 114 11.84 -1.77 -8.67
CA CYS A 114 12.47 -0.45 -8.52
C CYS A 114 13.39 -0.10 -9.69
N LYS A 115 14.20 -1.03 -10.18
CA LYS A 115 15.06 -0.78 -11.37
C LYS A 115 14.20 -0.39 -12.57
N ILE A 116 13.15 -1.17 -12.85
CA ILE A 116 12.17 -0.86 -13.89
C ILE A 116 11.53 0.52 -13.69
N LEU A 117 11.09 0.81 -12.46
CA LEU A 117 10.44 2.08 -12.13
C LEU A 117 11.36 3.28 -12.38
N TYR A 118 12.61 3.23 -11.92
CA TYR A 118 13.56 4.33 -12.09
C TYR A 118 14.16 4.40 -13.49
N GLU A 119 14.02 3.34 -14.29
CA GLU A 119 14.32 3.38 -15.73
C GLU A 119 13.21 4.02 -16.56
N ASN A 120 11.98 4.06 -16.03
CA ASN A 120 10.82 4.63 -16.72
C ASN A 120 11.02 6.13 -17.03
N ASN A 121 10.70 6.53 -18.27
CA ASN A 121 10.90 7.89 -18.76
C ASN A 121 10.09 8.93 -17.96
N PHE A 122 8.89 8.60 -17.52
CA PHE A 122 8.07 9.51 -16.71
C PHE A 122 8.73 9.79 -15.36
N ILE A 123 9.23 8.75 -14.68
CA ILE A 123 9.94 8.90 -13.40
C ILE A 123 11.26 9.66 -13.58
N LYS A 124 12.05 9.34 -14.61
CA LYS A 124 13.28 10.08 -14.93
C LYS A 124 13.01 11.57 -15.13
N ASN A 125 11.98 11.90 -15.91
CA ASN A 125 11.61 13.29 -16.18
C ASN A 125 11.21 14.02 -14.88
N ILE A 126 10.39 13.40 -14.04
CA ILE A 126 10.00 13.97 -12.75
C ILE A 126 11.20 14.19 -11.84
N LEU A 127 12.13 13.23 -11.77
CA LEU A 127 13.33 13.35 -10.93
C LEU A 127 14.27 14.47 -11.39
N THR A 128 14.24 14.83 -12.68
CA THR A 128 15.01 15.96 -13.22
C THR A 128 14.28 17.29 -13.12
N ASP A 129 12.95 17.27 -13.01
CA ASP A 129 12.14 18.48 -12.92
C ASP A 129 12.15 19.02 -11.48
N SER A 130 12.88 20.11 -11.28
CA SER A 130 12.93 20.84 -10.00
C SER A 130 11.57 21.37 -9.50
N ARG A 131 10.52 21.34 -10.33
CA ARG A 131 9.17 21.84 -10.02
C ARG A 131 8.12 20.75 -10.17
N SER A 132 8.42 19.53 -9.72
CA SER A 132 7.41 18.46 -9.74
C SER A 132 6.13 18.95 -9.03
N ASN A 133 5.02 18.81 -9.74
CA ASN A 133 3.74 19.42 -9.40
C ASN A 133 2.88 18.49 -8.53
N PHE A 134 3.50 17.73 -7.64
CA PHE A 134 2.80 16.79 -6.77
C PHE A 134 2.93 17.23 -5.32
N ASP A 135 1.83 17.11 -4.59
CA ASP A 135 1.71 17.58 -3.22
C ASP A 135 1.88 16.39 -2.23
N VAL A 136 1.64 15.16 -2.69
CA VAL A 136 1.84 13.91 -1.92
C VAL A 136 2.10 12.72 -2.84
N ILE A 137 2.90 11.74 -2.36
CA ILE A 137 3.18 10.49 -3.08
C ILE A 137 2.58 9.31 -2.33
N PHE A 138 1.81 8.48 -3.05
CA PHE A 138 1.29 7.21 -2.57
C PHE A 138 2.13 6.08 -3.14
N ILE A 139 2.72 5.27 -2.27
CA ILE A 139 3.53 4.12 -2.67
C ILE A 139 2.94 2.86 -2.09
N GLU A 140 2.85 1.82 -2.90
CA GLU A 140 2.60 0.49 -2.37
C GLU A 140 3.82 -0.05 -1.60
N LEU A 141 3.64 -0.43 -0.34
CA LEU A 141 4.75 -0.93 0.49
C LEU A 141 5.24 -2.29 -0.05
N MET A 142 6.53 -2.35 -0.40
CA MET A 142 7.20 -3.55 -0.88
C MET A 142 8.27 -4.03 0.12
N ALA A 143 8.86 -5.21 -0.13
CA ALA A 143 9.94 -5.74 0.73
C ALA A 143 11.23 -4.90 0.69
N SER A 144 11.53 -4.24 -0.43
CA SER A 144 12.55 -3.20 -0.51
C SER A 144 11.87 -1.83 -0.55
N GLU A 145 12.33 -0.91 0.28
CA GLU A 145 11.77 0.44 0.39
C GLU A 145 12.34 1.41 -0.67
N CYS A 146 12.97 0.89 -1.72
CA CYS A 146 13.64 1.65 -2.77
C CYS A 146 12.73 2.68 -3.48
N VAL A 147 11.41 2.45 -3.53
CA VAL A 147 10.46 3.41 -4.11
C VAL A 147 10.39 4.72 -3.30
N SER A 148 10.70 4.68 -2.00
CA SER A 148 10.72 5.88 -1.14
C SER A 148 11.78 6.91 -1.53
N TYR A 149 12.81 6.51 -2.29
CA TYR A 149 13.81 7.42 -2.84
C TYR A 149 13.18 8.53 -3.69
N LEU A 150 12.06 8.26 -4.37
CA LEU A 150 11.32 9.28 -5.12
C LEU A 150 10.83 10.42 -4.20
N SER A 151 10.26 10.08 -3.05
CA SER A 151 9.84 11.06 -2.04
C SER A 151 11.05 11.81 -1.45
N ALA A 152 12.14 11.11 -1.16
CA ALA A 152 13.37 11.72 -0.67
C ALA A 152 13.95 12.75 -1.64
N LYS A 153 13.93 12.44 -2.93
CA LYS A 153 14.56 13.27 -3.96
C LYS A 153 13.73 14.49 -4.33
N LEU A 154 12.41 14.36 -4.29
CA LEU A 154 11.47 15.44 -4.61
C LEU A 154 11.08 16.28 -3.38
N ASP A 155 11.44 15.83 -2.18
CA ASP A 155 11.04 16.44 -0.90
C ASP A 155 9.50 16.54 -0.74
N ILE A 156 8.81 15.46 -1.14
CA ILE A 156 7.34 15.37 -1.09
C ILE A 156 6.91 14.37 -0.01
N PRO A 157 5.89 14.66 0.82
CA PRO A 157 5.37 13.73 1.81
C PRO A 157 4.99 12.37 1.22
N LEU A 158 5.38 11.31 1.95
CA LEU A 158 5.12 9.92 1.59
C LEU A 158 3.94 9.34 2.37
N ILE A 159 3.03 8.68 1.66
CA ILE A 159 1.99 7.82 2.22
C ILE A 159 2.20 6.40 1.70
N TYR A 160 2.24 5.42 2.59
CA TYR A 160 2.24 4.02 2.18
C TYR A 160 0.84 3.44 2.10
N VAL A 161 0.67 2.56 1.12
CA VAL A 161 -0.52 1.72 0.95
C VAL A 161 -0.06 0.27 1.09
N THR A 162 -0.68 -0.47 2.01
CA THR A 162 -0.31 -1.86 2.28
C THR A 162 -1.52 -2.78 2.10
N PRO A 163 -1.61 -3.46 0.94
CA PRO A 163 -2.66 -4.44 0.65
C PRO A 163 -2.70 -5.67 1.57
N PRO A 164 -1.59 -6.21 2.09
CA PRO A 164 -1.63 -7.13 3.21
C PRO A 164 -1.69 -6.38 4.54
N PRO A 165 -2.22 -7.00 5.62
CA PRO A 165 -1.96 -6.52 6.98
C PRO A 165 -0.45 -6.44 7.23
N LEU A 166 0.01 -5.46 8.03
CA LEU A 166 1.45 -5.18 8.10
C LEU A 166 2.30 -6.39 8.42
N ILE A 167 3.38 -6.47 7.65
CA ILE A 167 4.34 -7.55 7.64
C ILE A 167 5.41 -7.27 8.69
N SER A 168 5.54 -8.18 9.66
CA SER A 168 6.33 -8.01 10.88
C SER A 168 7.77 -7.54 10.69
N TYR A 169 8.43 -7.93 9.59
CA TYR A 169 9.82 -7.55 9.32
C TYR A 169 9.98 -6.15 8.68
N LEU A 170 8.90 -5.55 8.16
CA LEU A 170 8.92 -4.19 7.58
C LEU A 170 8.53 -3.12 8.60
N GLU A 171 7.94 -3.50 9.73
CA GLU A 171 7.46 -2.53 10.71
C GLU A 171 8.56 -1.66 11.31
N ARG A 172 9.76 -2.20 11.51
CA ARG A 172 10.86 -1.37 12.02
C ARG A 172 11.23 -0.26 11.05
N SER A 173 11.37 -0.57 9.77
CA SER A 173 11.85 0.40 8.80
C SER A 173 10.81 1.50 8.59
N VAL A 174 9.54 1.12 8.51
CA VAL A 174 8.43 2.03 8.22
C VAL A 174 7.93 2.77 9.47
N LEU A 175 7.73 2.07 10.58
CA LEU A 175 7.10 2.59 11.80
C LEU A 175 8.08 2.90 12.92
N GLY A 176 9.35 2.50 12.79
CA GLY A 176 10.39 2.74 13.79
C GLY A 176 10.33 1.84 15.03
N HIS A 177 9.45 0.85 15.08
CA HIS A 177 9.35 -0.09 16.21
C HIS A 177 9.29 -1.54 15.73
N TYR A 178 9.57 -2.47 16.64
CA TYR A 178 9.42 -3.89 16.36
C TYR A 178 8.10 -4.43 16.91
N PRO A 179 7.40 -5.29 16.16
CA PRO A 179 6.29 -6.05 16.71
C PRO A 179 6.83 -7.00 17.78
N ASN A 180 6.10 -7.11 18.90
CA ASN A 180 6.46 -8.06 19.95
C ASN A 180 6.11 -9.50 19.49
N PRO A 181 7.10 -10.39 19.24
CA PRO A 181 6.85 -11.72 18.67
C PRO A 181 6.10 -12.66 19.63
N ALA A 182 5.97 -12.27 20.91
CA ALA A 182 5.18 -13.01 21.89
C ALA A 182 3.66 -12.83 21.74
N VAL A 183 3.22 -11.81 21.01
CA VAL A 183 1.79 -11.48 20.81
C VAL A 183 1.43 -11.25 19.35
N VAL A 184 2.35 -10.73 18.53
CA VAL A 184 2.16 -10.56 17.09
C VAL A 184 2.78 -11.74 16.37
N SER A 185 2.00 -12.37 15.49
CA SER A 185 2.50 -13.47 14.68
C SER A 185 3.36 -12.99 13.52
N HIS A 186 4.40 -13.77 13.20
CA HIS A 186 5.22 -13.50 12.03
C HIS A 186 4.44 -13.87 10.76
N VAL A 187 4.62 -13.15 9.64
CA VAL A 187 3.90 -13.45 8.38
C VAL A 187 4.15 -14.88 7.85
N LEU A 188 5.30 -15.45 8.23
CA LEU A 188 5.74 -16.81 7.88
C LEU A 188 5.33 -17.85 8.93
N ALA A 189 4.61 -17.46 9.97
CA ALA A 189 4.14 -18.39 10.99
C ALA A 189 2.83 -19.05 10.55
N ASN A 190 2.65 -20.33 10.88
CA ASN A 190 1.42 -21.07 10.57
C ASN A 190 0.33 -20.88 11.64
N HIS A 191 0.29 -19.72 12.30
CA HIS A 191 -0.66 -19.37 13.34
C HIS A 191 -0.91 -17.87 13.35
N SER A 192 -2.14 -17.44 13.61
CA SER A 192 -2.49 -16.00 13.65
C SER A 192 -2.17 -15.35 15.01
N ILE A 193 -2.23 -16.11 16.10
CA ILE A 193 -1.94 -15.64 17.46
C ILE A 193 -1.06 -16.71 18.14
N PRO A 194 0.14 -16.36 18.64
CA PRO A 194 0.99 -17.31 19.35
C PRO A 194 0.43 -17.61 20.75
N ARG A 195 0.01 -18.85 20.97
CA ARG A 195 -0.61 -19.35 22.20
C ARG A 195 0.38 -20.11 23.08
N THR A 196 1.34 -20.83 22.47
CA THR A 196 2.31 -21.64 23.20
C THR A 196 3.68 -20.98 23.30
N MET A 197 4.50 -21.38 24.28
CA MET A 197 5.89 -20.92 24.37
C MET A 197 6.71 -21.29 23.13
N PHE A 198 6.42 -22.45 22.52
CA PHE A 198 7.08 -22.88 21.30
C PHE A 198 6.72 -21.98 20.11
N GLU A 199 5.44 -21.63 19.93
CA GLU A 199 4.99 -20.69 18.89
C GLU A 199 5.60 -19.28 19.06
N ARG A 200 5.72 -18.81 20.31
CA ARG A 200 6.39 -17.53 20.60
C ARG A 200 7.89 -17.58 20.27
N PHE A 201 8.54 -18.71 20.57
CA PHE A 201 9.93 -18.94 20.21
C PHE A 201 10.13 -18.98 18.69
N THR A 202 9.30 -19.73 17.96
CA THR A 202 9.39 -19.79 16.49
C THR A 202 9.12 -18.43 15.84
N ASN A 203 8.14 -17.67 16.33
CA ASN A 203 7.92 -16.28 15.89
C ASN A 203 9.16 -15.41 16.08
N THR A 204 9.81 -15.52 17.24
CA THR A 204 11.03 -14.77 17.56
C THR A 204 12.14 -15.14 16.59
N VAL A 205 12.39 -16.44 16.37
CA VAL A 205 13.39 -16.92 15.43
C VAL A 205 13.11 -16.41 14.00
N LEU A 206 11.86 -16.50 13.53
CA LEU A 206 11.47 -16.02 12.21
C LEU A 206 11.67 -14.51 12.06
N LEU A 207 11.32 -13.73 13.09
CA LEU A 207 11.53 -12.28 13.10
C LEU A 207 13.02 -11.93 13.02
N PHE A 208 13.86 -12.52 13.88
CA PHE A 208 15.30 -12.26 13.85
C PHE A 208 15.94 -12.69 12.53
N TYR A 209 15.55 -13.85 12.02
CA TYR A 209 16.02 -14.38 10.75
C TYR A 209 15.70 -13.42 9.59
N THR A 210 14.45 -12.99 9.45
CA THR A 210 14.03 -12.11 8.34
C THR A 210 14.64 -10.72 8.45
N LEU A 211 14.72 -10.14 9.65
CA LEU A 211 15.41 -8.87 9.88
C LEU A 211 16.89 -8.95 9.50
N PHE A 212 17.58 -9.99 9.94
CA PHE A 212 18.99 -10.19 9.61
C PHE A 212 19.19 -10.35 8.09
N LEU A 213 18.38 -11.19 7.44
CA LEU A 213 18.47 -11.42 6.00
C LEU A 213 18.25 -10.13 5.20
N LEU A 214 17.19 -9.37 5.50
CA LEU A 214 16.86 -8.16 4.76
C LEU A 214 17.88 -7.04 5.03
N GLN A 215 18.36 -6.92 6.27
CA GLN A 215 19.42 -5.97 6.60
C GLN A 215 20.73 -6.34 5.90
N TYR A 216 21.09 -7.62 5.85
CA TYR A 216 22.24 -8.10 5.09
C TYR A 216 22.09 -7.81 3.59
N LYS A 217 20.93 -8.10 2.99
CA LYS A 217 20.66 -7.81 1.58
C LYS A 217 20.75 -6.31 1.27
N SER A 218 20.18 -5.46 2.13
CA SER A 218 20.26 -4.01 1.99
C SER A 218 21.70 -3.50 2.12
N TRP A 219 22.44 -3.96 3.14
CA TRP A 219 23.85 -3.63 3.32
C TRP A 219 24.70 -4.05 2.11
N TYR A 220 24.50 -5.28 1.62
CA TYR A 220 25.21 -5.81 0.46
C TYR A 220 24.91 -4.97 -0.78
N ALA A 221 23.63 -4.66 -1.03
CA ALA A 221 23.18 -3.80 -2.12
C ALA A 221 23.88 -2.43 -2.12
N ARG A 222 24.00 -1.77 -0.96
CA ARG A 222 24.68 -0.47 -0.84
C ARG A 222 26.14 -0.49 -1.27
N ILE A 223 26.81 -1.62 -1.10
CA ILE A 223 28.22 -1.80 -1.45
C ILE A 223 28.39 -2.18 -2.91
N THR A 224 27.52 -3.07 -3.41
CA THR A 224 27.71 -3.69 -4.73
C THR A 224 26.94 -3.03 -5.86
N ASP A 225 25.81 -2.38 -5.55
CA ASP A 225 24.93 -1.80 -6.56
C ASP A 225 25.17 -0.30 -6.71
N THR A 226 25.08 0.19 -7.94
CA THR A 226 25.31 1.61 -8.28
C THR A 226 24.02 2.42 -8.32
N GLU A 227 22.90 1.81 -7.91
CA GLU A 227 21.58 2.44 -7.96
C GLU A 227 21.47 3.59 -6.96
N ALA A 228 20.95 4.74 -7.41
CA ALA A 228 20.85 5.93 -6.57
C ALA A 228 19.94 5.73 -5.34
N PHE A 229 18.91 4.87 -5.47
CA PHE A 229 17.97 4.58 -4.38
C PHE A 229 18.58 3.77 -3.23
N ASP A 230 19.70 3.06 -3.46
CA ASP A 230 20.38 2.32 -2.40
C ASP A 230 21.29 3.26 -1.57
N GLN A 231 21.68 4.40 -2.13
CA GLN A 231 22.61 5.35 -1.49
C GLN A 231 21.95 6.32 -0.50
N ILE A 232 20.62 6.33 -0.45
CA ILE A 232 19.85 7.18 0.47
C ILE A 232 19.08 6.29 1.44
N GLU A 233 18.95 6.73 2.69
CA GLU A 233 18.10 6.03 3.66
C GLU A 233 16.62 6.17 3.28
N PRO A 234 15.84 5.07 3.36
CA PRO A 234 14.41 5.13 3.13
C PRO A 234 13.71 6.18 4.02
N ILE A 235 12.77 6.90 3.42
CA ILE A 235 11.99 7.91 4.13
C ILE A 235 10.81 7.25 4.83
N LYS A 236 10.58 7.65 6.09
CA LYS A 236 9.42 7.19 6.85
C LYS A 236 8.16 7.88 6.34
N PRO A 237 7.05 7.14 6.15
CA PRO A 237 5.80 7.72 5.70
C PRO A 237 5.18 8.61 6.79
N SER A 238 4.36 9.57 6.37
CA SER A 238 3.49 10.34 7.26
C SER A 238 2.31 9.49 7.73
N ILE A 239 1.72 8.71 6.82
CA ILE A 239 0.55 7.87 7.05
C ILE A 239 0.72 6.54 6.32
N ILE A 240 0.13 5.48 6.87
CA ILE A 240 -0.03 4.19 6.20
C ILE A 240 -1.51 3.81 6.13
N PHE A 241 -2.01 3.58 4.91
CA PHE A 241 -3.30 2.94 4.70
C PHE A 241 -3.12 1.42 4.63
N SER A 242 -3.68 0.71 5.60
CA SER A 242 -3.59 -0.75 5.67
C SER A 242 -4.92 -1.42 5.37
N ASN A 243 -4.89 -2.48 4.56
CA ASN A 243 -6.03 -3.34 4.30
C ASN A 243 -6.26 -4.31 5.48
N ALA A 244 -6.45 -3.75 6.67
CA ALA A 244 -6.76 -4.47 7.88
C ALA A 244 -8.02 -3.87 8.51
N HIS A 245 -8.68 -4.65 9.35
CA HIS A 245 -9.83 -4.20 10.13
C HIS A 245 -9.86 -4.92 11.48
N PHE A 246 -10.02 -4.18 12.57
CA PHE A 246 -9.99 -4.72 13.95
C PHE A 246 -10.97 -5.87 14.24
N ILE A 247 -12.00 -6.05 13.42
CA ILE A 247 -12.96 -7.16 13.52
C ILE A 247 -12.41 -8.46 12.92
N THR A 248 -11.68 -8.37 11.80
CA THR A 248 -11.21 -9.54 11.03
C THR A 248 -9.80 -9.94 11.38
N ASP A 249 -8.98 -8.99 11.80
CA ASP A 249 -7.55 -9.18 12.04
C ASP A 249 -7.24 -9.55 13.49
N ALA A 250 -6.13 -10.26 13.68
CA ALA A 250 -5.63 -10.57 15.00
C ALA A 250 -5.29 -9.27 15.78
N PRO A 251 -5.55 -9.23 17.10
CA PRO A 251 -5.28 -8.06 17.90
C PRO A 251 -3.79 -7.74 17.92
N ARG A 252 -3.43 -6.49 17.63
CA ARG A 252 -2.04 -6.03 17.57
C ARG A 252 -1.94 -4.55 17.96
N PRO A 253 -0.77 -4.10 18.47
CA PRO A 253 -0.49 -2.68 18.63
C PRO A 253 -0.52 -1.97 17.27
N ILE A 254 -1.21 -0.84 17.21
CA ILE A 254 -1.36 -0.01 16.00
C ILE A 254 -1.00 1.42 16.38
N LEU A 255 -0.16 2.06 15.57
CA LEU A 255 0.18 3.47 15.75
C LEU A 255 -0.90 4.37 15.16
N PRO A 256 -1.09 5.59 15.69
CA PRO A 256 -2.07 6.54 15.14
C PRO A 256 -1.85 6.90 13.66
N SER A 257 -0.61 6.81 13.17
CA SER A 257 -0.26 7.04 11.76
C SER A 257 -0.69 5.91 10.82
N MET A 258 -1.24 4.82 11.36
CA MET A 258 -1.72 3.68 10.60
C MET A 258 -3.24 3.66 10.59
N ILE A 259 -3.79 3.90 9.40
CA ILE A 259 -5.23 3.98 9.18
C ILE A 259 -5.70 2.68 8.53
N GLN A 260 -6.58 1.98 9.24
CA GLN A 260 -7.20 0.76 8.76
C GLN A 260 -8.36 1.09 7.81
N VAL A 261 -8.21 0.72 6.55
CA VAL A 261 -9.21 0.90 5.48
C VAL A 261 -9.55 -0.43 4.82
N GLY A 262 -9.57 -1.50 5.61
CA GLY A 262 -9.92 -2.85 5.17
C GLY A 262 -11.23 -2.88 4.38
N GLY A 263 -11.20 -3.52 3.21
CA GLY A 263 -12.39 -3.69 2.38
C GLY A 263 -12.77 -2.49 1.49
N ILE A 264 -11.97 -1.42 1.42
CA ILE A 264 -12.24 -0.26 0.55
C ILE A 264 -12.38 -0.59 -0.95
N HIS A 265 -11.81 -1.73 -1.37
CA HIS A 265 -11.89 -2.24 -2.74
C HIS A 265 -13.15 -3.07 -3.01
N LEU A 266 -13.92 -3.43 -1.98
CA LEU A 266 -15.13 -4.21 -2.14
C LEU A 266 -16.23 -3.36 -2.77
N SER A 267 -17.00 -3.98 -3.66
CA SER A 267 -18.22 -3.38 -4.19
C SER A 267 -19.37 -3.52 -3.19
N PRO A 268 -20.38 -2.64 -3.23
CA PRO A 268 -21.60 -2.82 -2.45
C PRO A 268 -22.17 -4.23 -2.67
N PRO A 269 -22.62 -4.92 -1.60
CA PRO A 269 -23.15 -6.26 -1.73
C PRO A 269 -24.37 -6.25 -2.63
N LYS A 270 -24.40 -7.17 -3.61
CA LYS A 270 -25.59 -7.39 -4.44
C LYS A 270 -26.69 -8.00 -3.55
N LYS A 271 -27.96 -7.67 -3.80
CA LYS A 271 -29.08 -8.32 -3.12
C LYS A 271 -29.00 -9.82 -3.37
N ILE A 272 -29.06 -10.59 -2.30
CA ILE A 272 -29.18 -12.05 -2.40
C ILE A 272 -30.53 -12.34 -3.06
N PRO A 273 -30.60 -13.12 -4.15
CA PRO A 273 -31.87 -13.50 -4.75
C PRO A 273 -32.77 -14.19 -3.72
N ASP A 274 -34.08 -13.91 -3.74
CA ASP A 274 -35.06 -14.47 -2.79
C ASP A 274 -35.15 -16.01 -2.83
N VAL A 275 -34.57 -16.65 -3.85
CA VAL A 275 -34.53 -18.11 -4.00
C VAL A 275 -33.14 -18.65 -3.65
N LEU A 276 -32.87 -18.76 -2.34
CA LEU A 276 -31.78 -19.57 -1.83
C LEU A 276 -32.25 -21.03 -1.70
N SER A 277 -32.41 -21.74 -2.82
CA SER A 277 -32.33 -23.20 -2.74
C SER A 277 -30.84 -23.56 -2.66
N TRP A 278 -30.46 -24.43 -1.73
CA TRP A 278 -29.07 -24.89 -1.53
C TRP A 278 -28.40 -25.36 -2.84
N GLN A 279 -29.20 -25.84 -3.81
CA GLN A 279 -28.74 -26.21 -5.14
C GLN A 279 -28.21 -25.03 -5.97
N TYR A 280 -28.77 -23.82 -5.83
CA TYR A 280 -28.37 -22.64 -6.60
C TYR A 280 -26.99 -22.12 -6.17
N LEU A 281 -26.70 -22.15 -4.86
CA LEU A 281 -25.38 -21.81 -4.32
C LEU A 281 -24.31 -22.81 -4.73
N GLN A 282 -24.63 -24.11 -4.75
CA GLN A 282 -23.71 -25.14 -5.20
C GLN A 282 -23.40 -25.01 -6.71
N TYR A 283 -24.39 -24.62 -7.51
CA TYR A 283 -24.22 -24.41 -8.95
C TYR A 283 -23.38 -23.17 -9.28
N GLN A 284 -23.60 -22.05 -8.56
CA GLN A 284 -22.76 -20.85 -8.71
C GLN A 284 -21.31 -21.08 -8.27
N TYR A 285 -21.11 -21.79 -7.16
CA TYR A 285 -19.76 -22.12 -6.67
C TYR A 285 -18.99 -23.02 -7.66
N ILE A 286 -19.68 -23.95 -8.33
CA ILE A 286 -19.08 -24.80 -9.38
C ILE A 286 -18.72 -23.97 -10.62
N LEU A 287 -19.60 -23.06 -11.07
CA LEU A 287 -19.35 -22.24 -12.26
C LEU A 287 -18.25 -21.19 -12.08
N GLU A 288 -17.97 -20.75 -10.85
CA GLU A 288 -16.88 -19.81 -10.57
C GLU A 288 -15.53 -20.50 -10.30
N THR A 289 -15.52 -21.83 -10.15
CA THR A 289 -14.31 -22.61 -9.85
C THR A 289 -13.87 -23.57 -10.97
N THR A 290 -14.56 -23.58 -12.11
CA THR A 290 -14.18 -24.26 -13.37
C THR A 290 -13.93 -23.24 -14.48
#